data_AF-A0A015YPM5-F1
#
_entry.id   AF-A0A015YPM5-F1
#
_cell.length_a   1.000
_cell.length_b   1.000
_cell.length_c   1.000
_cell.angle_alpha   90.00
_cell.angle_beta   90.00
_cell.angle_gamma   90.00
#
_symmetry.space_group_name_H-M   'P 1'
#
loop_
_entity.id
_entity.type
_entity.pdbx_description
1 polymer ?
#
loop_
_entity_poly.entity_id
_entity_poly.type
_entity_poly.pdbx_seq_one_letter_code
_entity_poly.pdbx_strand_id
1 'polypeptide(L)'
;MQIASQVYNIPTAANGLCFFQNDEPAYITRRFDIAPNGRKFRKEDFASLAGISKGNKGPNYKYDVLSYEEMADIIKQYVSASSVEVLKFFRLVIFNFLFSNGDAHAKNFSLLETPSGDFILAPTYDLLNTRLHIFDDHVFALQRGLFKENTLNGNDGAVTGKEFIEFGIRIGIPPKRVHKELISFCQKAEQVQDLVEKSFLPNQLKKQYLLHYQMRKDSYLSVGILT
;
A
#
# COMPACT_ATOMS: atom_id res chain seq x y z
N MET A 1 -3.73 9.21 -0.05
CA MET A 1 -3.34 9.59 -1.43
C MET A 1 -2.31 10.72 -1.49
N GLN A 2 -2.62 11.95 -1.07
CA GLN A 2 -1.68 13.09 -1.16
C GLN A 2 -0.35 12.87 -0.42
N ILE A 3 -0.38 12.32 0.80
CA ILE A 3 0.83 11.98 1.55
C ILE A 3 1.71 10.97 0.78
N ALA A 4 1.11 9.95 0.18
CA ALA A 4 1.85 8.93 -0.59
C ALA A 4 2.62 9.56 -1.75
N SER A 5 1.97 10.46 -2.50
CA SER A 5 2.57 11.14 -3.65
C SER A 5 3.62 12.18 -3.23
N GLN A 6 3.27 13.11 -2.33
CA GLN A 6 4.09 14.28 -2.04
C GLN A 6 5.24 14.00 -1.05
N VAL A 7 5.03 13.11 -0.09
CA VAL A 7 6.01 12.83 0.98
C VAL A 7 6.85 11.60 0.66
N TYR A 8 6.19 10.57 0.13
CA TYR A 8 6.79 9.27 -0.13
C TYR A 8 7.04 9.00 -1.61
N ASN A 9 6.81 9.95 -2.53
CA ASN A 9 7.04 9.77 -3.97
C ASN A 9 6.46 8.45 -4.54
N ILE A 10 5.33 8.00 -4.00
CA ILE A 10 4.62 6.81 -4.48
C ILE A 10 3.70 7.27 -5.61
N PRO A 11 3.80 6.68 -6.82
CA PRO A 11 2.89 7.01 -7.91
C PRO A 11 1.44 6.70 -7.53
N THR A 12 0.58 7.71 -7.55
CA THR A 12 -0.86 7.60 -7.24
C THR A 12 -1.70 7.96 -8.45
N ALA A 13 -2.91 7.40 -8.54
CA ALA A 13 -3.94 7.96 -9.40
C ALA A 13 -4.12 9.46 -9.10
N ALA A 14 -4.18 10.29 -10.14
CA ALA A 14 -4.42 11.73 -9.96
C ALA A 14 -5.78 11.90 -9.27
N ASN A 15 -5.79 12.66 -8.18
CA ASN A 15 -6.95 12.75 -7.29
C ASN A 15 -7.15 14.17 -6.78
N GLY A 16 -8.37 14.47 -6.36
CA GLY A 16 -8.76 15.75 -5.81
C GLY A 16 -9.98 15.64 -4.91
N LEU A 17 -10.21 16.69 -4.14
CA LEU A 17 -11.43 16.89 -3.36
C LEU A 17 -12.16 18.09 -3.97
N CYS A 18 -13.42 17.91 -4.34
CA CYS A 18 -14.31 19.00 -4.72
C CYS A 18 -15.47 19.08 -3.73
N PHE A 19 -16.20 20.19 -3.77
CA PHE A 19 -17.35 20.43 -2.89
C PHE A 19 -18.56 20.73 -3.77
N PHE A 20 -19.68 20.10 -3.46
CA PHE A 20 -20.97 20.43 -4.06
C PHE A 20 -21.48 21.79 -3.54
N GLN A 21 -22.55 22.32 -4.13
CA GLN A 21 -23.13 23.60 -3.72
C GLN A 21 -23.65 23.61 -2.27
N ASN A 22 -23.88 22.44 -1.69
CA ASN A 22 -24.27 22.24 -0.29
C ASN A 22 -23.06 21.97 0.64
N ASP A 23 -21.84 22.28 0.20
CA ASP A 23 -20.57 22.01 0.90
C ASP A 23 -20.27 20.53 1.17
N GLU A 24 -21.03 19.60 0.60
CA GLU A 24 -20.74 18.17 0.71
C GLU A 24 -19.47 17.82 -0.07
N PRO A 25 -18.49 17.16 0.56
CA PRO A 25 -17.23 16.82 -0.09
C PRO A 25 -17.38 15.62 -1.02
N ALA A 26 -16.83 15.71 -2.22
CA ALA A 26 -16.70 14.62 -3.17
C ALA A 26 -15.22 14.35 -3.48
N TYR A 27 -14.82 13.11 -3.28
CA TYR A 27 -13.49 12.63 -3.70
C TYR A 27 -13.54 12.20 -5.16
N ILE A 28 -12.65 12.76 -5.97
CA ILE A 28 -12.52 12.43 -7.39
C ILE A 28 -11.14 11.81 -7.67
N THR A 29 -11.14 10.77 -8.49
CA THR A 29 -9.91 10.14 -8.98
C THR A 29 -9.98 9.97 -10.48
N ARG A 30 -8.91 10.34 -11.17
CA ARG A 30 -8.79 10.18 -12.62
C ARG A 30 -8.39 8.75 -12.92
N ARG A 31 -9.16 8.10 -13.80
CA ARG A 31 -8.77 6.80 -14.36
C ARG A 31 -7.44 6.91 -15.11
N PHE A 32 -6.49 6.08 -14.70
CA PHE A 32 -5.16 6.00 -15.30
C PHE A 32 -5.07 4.94 -16.42
N ASP A 33 -6.11 4.12 -16.59
CA ASP A 33 -6.20 3.10 -17.64
C ASP A 33 -6.86 3.63 -18.93
N ILE A 34 -7.08 4.95 -19.04
CA ILE A 34 -7.62 5.60 -20.24
C ILE A 34 -6.61 6.62 -20.74
N ALA A 35 -6.12 6.41 -21.97
CA ALA A 35 -5.21 7.31 -22.67
C ALA A 35 -5.92 8.61 -23.12
N PRO A 36 -5.17 9.70 -23.40
CA PRO A 36 -5.77 10.95 -23.89
C PRO A 36 -6.59 10.83 -25.17
N ASN A 37 -6.29 9.84 -26.02
CA ASN A 37 -7.03 9.54 -27.25
C ASN A 37 -8.23 8.59 -27.04
N GLY A 38 -8.58 8.26 -25.79
CA GLY A 38 -9.68 7.35 -25.45
C GLY A 38 -9.34 5.87 -25.48
N ARG A 39 -8.13 5.47 -25.92
CA ARG A 39 -7.68 4.07 -25.84
C ARG A 39 -7.65 3.61 -24.39
N LYS A 40 -8.22 2.43 -24.12
CA LYS A 40 -8.12 1.79 -22.81
C LYS A 40 -6.86 0.92 -22.74
N PHE A 41 -6.03 1.13 -21.72
CA PHE A 41 -4.91 0.26 -21.38
C PHE A 41 -5.42 -0.97 -20.61
N ARG A 42 -4.81 -2.14 -20.83
CA ARG A 42 -5.10 -3.32 -20.01
C ARG A 42 -4.68 -3.06 -18.56
N LYS A 43 -5.56 -3.38 -17.63
CA LYS A 43 -5.33 -3.31 -16.19
C LYS A 43 -5.90 -4.57 -15.57
N GLU A 44 -5.09 -5.29 -14.79
CA GLU A 44 -5.54 -6.50 -14.10
C GLU A 44 -5.13 -6.46 -12.63
N ASP A 45 -6.04 -6.84 -11.74
CA ASP A 45 -5.78 -6.88 -10.30
C ASP A 45 -5.07 -8.17 -9.88
N PHE A 46 -4.42 -8.18 -8.71
CA PHE A 46 -3.57 -9.31 -8.33
C PHE A 46 -4.39 -10.56 -7.99
N ALA A 47 -5.66 -10.41 -7.60
CA ALA A 47 -6.53 -11.57 -7.38
C ALA A 47 -6.85 -12.25 -8.73
N SER A 48 -7.17 -11.47 -9.76
CA SER A 48 -7.34 -12.00 -11.11
C SER A 48 -6.05 -12.60 -11.68
N LEU A 49 -4.91 -11.94 -11.52
CA LEU A 49 -3.60 -12.45 -12.00
C LEU A 49 -3.21 -13.77 -11.33
N ALA A 50 -3.60 -13.97 -10.06
CA ALA A 50 -3.43 -15.23 -9.36
C ALA A 50 -4.50 -16.29 -9.70
N GLY A 51 -5.48 -15.97 -10.54
CA GLY A 51 -6.59 -16.87 -10.89
C GLY A 51 -7.55 -17.16 -9.74
N ILE A 52 -7.65 -16.26 -8.75
CA ILE A 52 -8.49 -16.45 -7.56
C ILE A 52 -9.75 -15.59 -7.62
N SER A 53 -10.85 -16.16 -7.17
CA SER A 53 -12.18 -15.54 -7.21
C SER A 53 -13.05 -16.06 -6.07
N LYS A 54 -14.20 -15.39 -5.88
CA LYS A 54 -15.22 -15.87 -4.95
C LYS A 54 -15.67 -17.31 -5.26
N GLY A 55 -15.72 -17.69 -6.54
CA GLY A 55 -16.22 -19.00 -6.96
C GLY A 55 -15.28 -20.16 -6.62
N ASN A 56 -13.96 -19.94 -6.59
CA ASN A 56 -12.98 -21.01 -6.36
C ASN A 56 -12.25 -20.94 -5.00
N LYS A 57 -12.25 -19.79 -4.33
CA LYS A 57 -11.57 -19.57 -3.03
C LYS A 57 -12.49 -19.00 -1.95
N GLY A 58 -13.79 -18.84 -2.23
CA GLY A 58 -14.77 -18.37 -1.24
C GLY A 58 -14.84 -16.84 -1.10
N PRO A 59 -15.74 -16.32 -0.25
CA PRO A 59 -16.08 -14.89 -0.21
C PRO A 59 -14.93 -13.96 0.18
N ASN A 60 -13.99 -14.45 0.99
CA ASN A 60 -12.88 -13.66 1.54
C ASN A 60 -11.59 -13.74 0.71
N TYR A 61 -11.64 -14.35 -0.49
CA TYR A 61 -10.48 -14.65 -1.33
C TYR A 61 -9.49 -13.49 -1.55
N LYS A 62 -9.98 -12.26 -1.54
CA LYS A 62 -9.16 -11.06 -1.72
C LYS A 62 -8.24 -10.75 -0.52
N TYR A 63 -8.54 -11.30 0.67
CA TYR A 63 -7.82 -11.08 1.93
C TYR A 63 -7.02 -12.30 2.41
N ASP A 64 -7.54 -13.52 2.24
CA ASP A 64 -7.04 -14.71 2.92
C ASP A 64 -6.16 -15.62 2.05
N VAL A 65 -6.18 -15.45 0.72
CA VAL A 65 -5.46 -16.34 -0.19
C VAL A 65 -4.01 -15.94 -0.40
N LEU A 66 -3.70 -14.66 -0.63
CA LEU A 66 -2.35 -14.20 -0.98
C LEU A 66 -1.62 -13.59 0.21
N SER A 67 -0.31 -13.84 0.32
CA SER A 67 0.62 -13.00 1.09
C SER A 67 1.25 -11.91 0.22
N TYR A 68 1.85 -10.90 0.85
CA TYR A 68 2.57 -9.86 0.09
C TYR A 68 3.79 -10.43 -0.67
N GLU A 69 4.44 -11.49 -0.17
CA GLU A 69 5.52 -12.16 -0.90
C GLU A 69 5.02 -12.84 -2.18
N GLU A 70 3.86 -13.50 -2.14
CA GLU A 70 3.24 -14.08 -3.35
C GLU A 70 2.82 -12.99 -4.34
N MET A 71 2.35 -11.85 -3.85
CA MET A 71 2.07 -10.69 -4.69
C MET A 71 3.33 -10.14 -5.38
N ALA A 72 4.49 -10.15 -4.70
CA ALA A 72 5.75 -9.78 -5.35
C ALA A 72 6.16 -10.77 -6.44
N ASP A 73 5.85 -12.05 -6.28
CA ASP A 73 6.12 -13.06 -7.32
C ASP A 73 5.21 -12.88 -8.55
N ILE A 74 3.96 -12.44 -8.37
CA ILE A 74 3.10 -12.03 -9.50
C ILE A 74 3.78 -10.92 -10.31
N ILE A 75 4.36 -9.92 -9.63
CA ILE A 75 5.10 -8.84 -10.32
C ILE A 75 6.27 -9.42 -11.11
N LYS A 76 7.08 -10.30 -10.50
CA LYS A 76 8.22 -10.92 -11.17
C LYS A 76 7.81 -11.78 -12.37
N GLN A 77 6.64 -12.40 -12.32
CA GLN A 77 6.12 -13.25 -13.39
C GLN A 77 5.64 -12.45 -14.60
N TYR A 78 4.95 -11.32 -14.38
CA TYR A 78 4.25 -10.61 -15.45
C TYR A 78 4.92 -9.30 -15.89
N VAL A 79 5.91 -8.80 -15.15
CA VAL A 79 6.60 -7.53 -15.46
C VAL A 79 8.04 -7.77 -15.87
N SER A 80 8.41 -7.31 -17.07
CA SER A 80 9.78 -7.43 -17.58
C SER A 80 10.80 -6.67 -16.72
N ALA A 81 10.48 -5.44 -16.29
CA ALA A 81 11.33 -4.62 -15.42
C ALA A 81 11.02 -4.84 -13.91
N SER A 82 10.84 -6.10 -13.51
CA SER A 82 10.26 -6.45 -12.21
C SER A 82 11.03 -5.91 -11.01
N SER A 83 12.36 -5.79 -11.06
CA SER A 83 13.16 -5.28 -9.93
C SER A 83 12.76 -3.87 -9.49
N VAL A 84 12.43 -3.00 -10.45
CA VAL A 84 11.99 -1.62 -10.19
C VAL A 84 10.57 -1.62 -9.62
N GLU A 85 9.69 -2.44 -10.17
CA GLU A 85 8.29 -2.51 -9.72
C GLU A 85 8.14 -3.21 -8.36
N VAL A 86 8.97 -4.19 -8.05
CA VAL A 86 9.05 -4.83 -6.72
C VAL A 86 9.47 -3.81 -5.66
N LEU A 87 10.41 -2.91 -5.97
CA LEU A 87 10.78 -1.83 -5.04
C LEU A 87 9.61 -0.85 -4.81
N LYS A 88 8.86 -0.50 -5.87
CA LYS A 88 7.65 0.34 -5.74
C LYS A 88 6.58 -0.35 -4.89
N PHE A 89 6.39 -1.65 -5.11
CA PHE A 89 5.47 -2.48 -4.32
C PHE A 89 5.88 -2.53 -2.86
N PHE A 90 7.16 -2.76 -2.56
CA PHE A 90 7.69 -2.73 -1.19
C PHE A 90 7.40 -1.42 -0.46
N ARG A 91 7.66 -0.28 -1.12
CA ARG A 91 7.34 1.05 -0.59
C ARG A 91 5.84 1.21 -0.31
N LEU A 92 4.99 0.65 -1.17
CA LEU A 92 3.54 0.68 -1.00
C LEU A 92 3.06 -0.19 0.17
N VAL A 93 3.67 -1.35 0.40
CA VAL A 93 3.37 -2.21 1.57
C VAL A 93 3.75 -1.50 2.87
N ILE A 94 4.94 -0.88 2.94
CA ILE A 94 5.34 -0.07 4.11
C ILE A 94 4.36 1.09 4.33
N PHE A 95 3.95 1.76 3.25
CA PHE A 95 2.99 2.86 3.34
C PHE A 95 1.65 2.39 3.93
N ASN A 96 1.06 1.32 3.38
CA ASN A 96 -0.21 0.80 3.89
C ASN A 96 -0.13 0.40 5.36
N PHE A 97 1.00 -0.17 5.78
CA PHE A 97 1.26 -0.47 7.19
C PHE A 97 1.30 0.80 8.06
N LEU A 98 2.12 1.79 7.71
CA LEU A 98 2.26 3.03 8.50
C LEU A 98 0.96 3.80 8.63
N PHE A 99 0.16 3.81 7.56
CA PHE A 99 -1.10 4.56 7.53
C PHE A 99 -2.31 3.73 7.95
N SER A 100 -2.08 2.55 8.53
CA SER A 100 -3.13 1.66 9.05
C SER A 100 -4.23 1.39 8.02
N ASN A 101 -3.82 1.04 6.80
CA ASN A 101 -4.73 0.63 5.73
C ASN A 101 -5.07 -0.86 5.83
N GLY A 102 -6.10 -1.18 6.62
CA GLY A 102 -6.65 -2.53 6.77
C GLY A 102 -7.45 -3.04 5.56
N ASP A 103 -7.60 -2.24 4.50
CA ASP A 103 -8.33 -2.66 3.29
C ASP A 103 -7.41 -2.79 2.05
N ALA A 104 -6.08 -2.75 2.24
CA ALA A 104 -5.08 -2.97 1.19
C ALA A 104 -5.01 -4.45 0.74
N HIS A 105 -6.11 -4.98 0.20
CA HIS A 105 -6.26 -6.37 -0.22
C HIS A 105 -5.83 -6.60 -1.68
N ALA A 106 -5.78 -7.85 -2.15
CA ALA A 106 -5.23 -8.22 -3.47
C ALA A 106 -5.85 -7.47 -4.66
N LYS A 107 -7.12 -7.04 -4.58
CA LYS A 107 -7.77 -6.26 -5.65
C LYS A 107 -7.36 -4.78 -5.72
N ASN A 108 -6.73 -4.24 -4.67
CA ASN A 108 -6.27 -2.84 -4.61
C ASN A 108 -4.85 -2.68 -5.19
N PHE A 109 -4.28 -3.76 -5.71
CA PHE A 109 -3.03 -3.79 -6.43
C PHE A 109 -3.29 -4.28 -7.85
N SER A 110 -2.67 -3.66 -8.84
CA SER A 110 -2.89 -4.00 -10.24
C SER A 110 -1.65 -3.80 -11.06
N LEU A 111 -1.55 -4.56 -12.14
CA LEU A 111 -0.61 -4.27 -13.22
C LEU A 111 -1.34 -3.45 -14.30
N LEU A 112 -0.60 -2.54 -14.91
CA LEU A 112 -1.09 -1.63 -15.96
C LEU A 112 -0.19 -1.77 -17.19
N GLU A 113 -0.82 -1.94 -18.34
CA GLU A 113 -0.14 -1.89 -19.63
C GLU A 113 0.35 -0.47 -19.94
N THR A 114 1.60 -0.36 -20.38
CA THR A 114 2.17 0.91 -20.87
C THR A 114 1.86 1.11 -22.36
N PRO A 115 2.10 2.31 -22.92
CA PRO A 115 2.02 2.54 -24.37
C PRO A 115 2.88 1.58 -25.21
N SER A 116 3.98 1.06 -24.65
CA SER A 116 4.88 0.10 -25.31
C SER A 116 4.39 -1.35 -25.24
N GLY A 117 3.31 -1.62 -24.51
CA GLY A 117 2.69 -2.96 -24.40
C GLY A 117 3.24 -3.85 -23.29
N ASP A 118 4.29 -3.42 -22.59
CA ASP A 118 4.76 -4.04 -21.34
C ASP A 118 3.86 -3.65 -20.15
N PHE A 119 4.06 -4.29 -19.00
CA PHE A 119 3.28 -4.04 -17.79
C PHE A 119 4.14 -3.45 -16.67
N ILE A 120 3.55 -2.55 -15.90
CA ILE A 120 4.15 -1.97 -14.69
C ILE A 120 3.16 -2.06 -13.52
N LEU A 121 3.62 -1.81 -12.30
CA LEU A 121 2.69 -1.62 -11.18
C LEU A 121 1.85 -0.37 -11.47
N ALA A 122 0.53 -0.52 -11.41
CA ALA A 122 -0.39 0.59 -11.64
C ALA A 122 -0.17 1.72 -10.61
N PRO A 123 -0.46 2.99 -10.96
CA PRO A 123 -0.56 4.04 -9.96
C PRO A 123 -1.49 3.59 -8.84
N THR A 124 -1.07 3.77 -7.58
CA THR A 124 -1.84 3.31 -6.44
C THR A 124 -3.14 4.11 -6.29
N TYR A 125 -4.16 3.46 -5.73
CA TYR A 125 -5.50 3.99 -5.47
C TYR A 125 -6.00 3.36 -4.18
N ASP A 126 -7.12 3.86 -3.66
CA ASP A 126 -7.76 3.35 -2.42
C ASP A 126 -6.79 3.24 -1.24
N LEU A 127 -6.07 4.35 -1.01
CA LEU A 127 -5.23 4.54 0.18
C LEU A 127 -5.99 5.28 1.27
N LEU A 128 -6.38 4.56 2.32
CA LEU A 128 -7.13 5.07 3.46
C LEU A 128 -6.52 4.63 4.81
N ASN A 129 -6.87 5.35 5.87
CA ASN A 129 -6.62 4.91 7.26
C ASN A 129 -7.93 4.28 7.77
N THR A 130 -8.08 2.97 7.61
CA THR A 130 -9.32 2.25 7.99
C THR A 130 -9.58 2.36 9.49
N ARG A 131 -8.51 2.45 10.29
CA ARG A 131 -8.58 2.51 11.75
C ARG A 131 -9.28 3.75 12.29
N LEU A 132 -9.49 4.79 11.48
CA LEU A 132 -10.35 5.92 11.86
C LEU A 132 -11.85 5.56 11.87
N HIS A 133 -12.26 4.55 11.11
CA HIS A 133 -13.67 4.21 10.89
C HIS A 133 -14.08 2.93 11.61
N ILE A 134 -13.17 1.96 11.71
CA ILE A 134 -13.42 0.66 12.32
C ILE A 134 -12.35 0.37 13.37
N PHE A 135 -12.77 -0.23 14.47
CA PHE A 135 -11.83 -0.81 15.42
C PHE A 135 -11.37 -2.16 14.86
N ASP A 136 -10.23 -2.13 14.19
CA ASP A 136 -9.55 -3.29 13.65
C ASP A 136 -8.12 -3.30 14.18
N ASP A 137 -7.77 -4.37 14.89
CA ASP A 137 -6.44 -4.60 15.47
C ASP A 137 -5.49 -5.33 14.52
N HIS A 138 -5.97 -5.78 13.35
CA HIS A 138 -5.14 -6.43 12.36
C HIS A 138 -3.99 -5.54 11.91
N VAL A 139 -2.82 -6.16 11.76
CA VAL A 139 -1.61 -5.48 11.31
C VAL A 139 -1.65 -5.18 9.81
N PHE A 140 -2.24 -6.08 9.03
CA PHE A 140 -2.34 -6.01 7.58
C PHE A 140 -3.74 -6.38 7.12
N ALA A 141 -4.11 -5.89 5.93
CA ALA A 141 -5.34 -6.33 5.25
C ALA A 141 -5.28 -7.81 4.84
N LEU A 142 -4.12 -8.30 4.40
CA LEU A 142 -3.93 -9.70 4.04
C LEU A 142 -3.70 -10.55 5.29
N GLN A 143 -4.52 -11.57 5.50
CA GLN A 143 -4.45 -12.43 6.69
C GLN A 143 -3.13 -13.20 6.79
N ARG A 144 -2.54 -13.56 5.64
CA ARG A 144 -1.24 -14.22 5.52
C ARG A 144 -0.04 -13.27 5.73
N GLY A 145 -0.28 -11.96 5.80
CA GLY A 145 0.75 -10.97 6.07
C GLY A 145 1.86 -10.93 5.01
N LEU A 146 3.11 -10.73 5.48
CA LEU A 146 4.27 -10.49 4.62
C LEU A 146 4.74 -11.75 3.89
N PHE A 147 4.76 -12.91 4.55
CA PHE A 147 5.49 -14.10 4.10
C PHE A 147 4.57 -15.18 3.54
N LYS A 148 5.11 -16.06 2.69
CA LYS A 148 4.35 -17.21 2.15
C LYS A 148 4.00 -18.21 3.25
N GLU A 149 4.98 -18.52 4.09
CA GLU A 149 4.74 -19.31 5.28
C GLU A 149 3.89 -18.46 6.21
N ASN A 150 2.76 -18.99 6.67
CA ASN A 150 1.84 -18.28 7.58
C ASN A 150 2.44 -18.19 9.00
N THR A 151 3.65 -17.62 9.11
CA THR A 151 4.43 -17.50 10.34
C THR A 151 3.94 -16.36 11.22
N LEU A 152 3.16 -15.45 10.65
CA LEU A 152 2.53 -14.34 11.33
C LEU A 152 1.04 -14.40 11.00
N ASN A 153 0.28 -15.22 11.72
CA ASN A 153 -1.14 -14.96 11.87
C ASN A 153 -1.23 -13.48 12.30
N GLY A 154 -1.90 -12.64 11.50
CA GLY A 154 -1.91 -11.17 11.62
C GLY A 154 -2.34 -10.55 12.96
N ASN A 155 -2.41 -11.37 14.03
CA ASN A 155 -2.80 -11.04 15.39
C ASN A 155 -1.73 -11.30 16.47
N ASP A 156 -0.71 -12.17 16.29
CA ASP A 156 0.07 -12.67 17.45
C ASP A 156 1.58 -12.39 17.44
N GLY A 157 2.15 -11.83 16.36
CA GLY A 157 3.56 -11.44 16.30
C GLY A 157 3.72 -9.93 16.10
N ALA A 158 4.58 -9.28 16.89
CA ALA A 158 4.94 -7.88 16.65
C ALA A 158 5.68 -7.78 15.30
N VAL A 159 5.00 -7.31 14.26
CA VAL A 159 5.63 -7.02 12.96
C VAL A 159 6.51 -5.79 13.13
N THR A 160 7.81 -5.97 13.16
CA THR A 160 8.79 -4.91 13.33
C THR A 160 9.55 -4.60 12.04
N GLY A 161 10.49 -3.65 12.11
CA GLY A 161 11.43 -3.39 11.04
C GLY A 161 12.23 -4.63 10.60
N LYS A 162 12.45 -5.61 11.48
CA LYS A 162 13.16 -6.86 11.12
C LYS A 162 12.38 -7.67 10.09
N GLU A 163 11.07 -7.83 10.28
CA GLU A 163 10.21 -8.56 9.35
C GLU A 163 10.14 -7.84 8.00
N PHE A 164 10.13 -6.50 8.00
CA PHE A 164 10.22 -5.73 6.75
C PHE A 164 11.58 -5.83 6.06
N ILE A 165 12.68 -5.93 6.82
CA ILE A 165 14.02 -6.16 6.27
C ILE A 165 14.05 -7.52 5.57
N GLU A 166 13.61 -8.57 6.27
CA GLU A 166 13.57 -9.92 5.72
C GLU A 166 12.64 -10.00 4.51
N PHE A 167 11.45 -9.43 4.59
CA PHE A 167 10.50 -9.36 3.48
C PHE A 167 11.12 -8.70 2.24
N GLY A 168 11.77 -7.53 2.41
CA GLY A 168 12.43 -6.83 1.32
C GLY A 168 13.53 -7.67 0.65
N ILE A 169 14.30 -8.40 1.44
CA ILE A 169 15.36 -9.30 0.93
C ILE A 169 14.75 -10.48 0.17
N ARG A 170 13.71 -11.14 0.72
CA ARG A 170 13.05 -12.30 0.09
C ARG A 170 12.39 -11.95 -1.25
N ILE A 171 11.81 -10.76 -1.37
CA ILE A 171 11.24 -10.31 -2.64
C ILE A 171 12.30 -9.86 -3.66
N GLY A 172 13.60 -9.86 -3.29
CA GLY A 172 14.72 -9.64 -4.20
C GLY A 172 15.29 -8.22 -4.20
N ILE A 173 15.00 -7.40 -3.17
CA ILE A 173 15.58 -6.07 -3.04
C ILE A 173 16.94 -6.19 -2.33
N PRO A 174 18.01 -5.55 -2.85
CA PRO A 174 19.32 -5.57 -2.19
C PRO A 174 19.23 -5.07 -0.74
N PRO A 175 19.84 -5.75 0.25
CA PRO A 175 19.70 -5.41 1.67
C PRO A 175 19.97 -3.92 1.97
N LYS A 176 21.05 -3.36 1.41
CA LYS A 176 21.38 -1.93 1.56
C LYS A 176 20.25 -1.01 1.11
N ARG A 177 19.52 -1.39 0.05
CA ARG A 177 18.37 -0.62 -0.43
C ARG A 177 17.18 -0.78 0.51
N VAL A 178 16.89 -1.98 0.99
CA VAL A 178 15.83 -2.24 1.98
C VAL A 178 16.00 -1.36 3.22
N HIS A 179 17.19 -1.39 3.83
CA HIS A 179 17.52 -0.55 4.99
C HIS A 179 17.34 0.95 4.69
N LYS A 180 17.87 1.42 3.55
CA LYS A 180 17.74 2.83 3.14
C LYS A 180 16.27 3.26 3.00
N GLU A 181 15.43 2.42 2.42
CA GLU A 181 14.00 2.71 2.27
C GLU A 181 13.31 2.80 3.63
N LEU A 182 13.53 1.83 4.52
CA LEU A 182 12.90 1.82 5.84
C LEU A 182 13.32 3.02 6.71
N ILE A 183 14.61 3.36 6.73
CA ILE A 183 15.11 4.56 7.40
C ILE A 183 14.46 5.82 6.82
N SER A 184 14.45 5.92 5.48
CA SER A 184 13.83 7.04 4.77
C SER A 184 12.36 7.19 5.14
N PHE A 185 11.61 6.10 5.34
CA PHE A 185 10.20 6.16 5.71
C PHE A 185 9.97 6.68 7.14
N CYS A 186 10.87 6.35 8.08
CA CYS A 186 10.81 6.80 9.48
C CYS A 186 11.16 8.28 9.67
N GLN A 187 11.84 8.91 8.69
CA GLN A 187 12.31 10.30 8.76
C GLN A 187 11.31 11.33 8.22
N LYS A 188 10.09 10.92 7.85
CA LYS A 188 9.09 11.79 7.17
C LYS A 188 7.99 12.34 8.09
N ALA A 189 8.08 12.12 9.40
CA ALA A 189 6.99 12.41 10.33
C ALA A 189 6.51 13.87 10.30
N GLU A 190 7.43 14.84 10.20
CA GLU A 190 7.08 16.26 10.13
C GLU A 190 6.27 16.61 8.87
N GLN A 191 6.67 16.07 7.71
CA GLN A 191 5.96 16.30 6.45
C GLN A 191 4.58 15.63 6.42
N VAL A 192 4.45 14.47 7.09
CA VAL A 192 3.17 13.81 7.30
C VAL A 192 2.27 14.68 8.18
N GLN A 193 2.80 15.19 9.29
CA GLN A 193 2.08 16.09 10.20
C GLN A 193 1.57 17.34 9.48
N ASP A 194 2.44 18.01 8.71
CA ASP A 194 2.07 19.21 7.95
C ASP A 194 0.89 18.96 6.99
N LEU A 195 0.90 17.86 6.23
CA LEU A 195 -0.20 17.52 5.34
C LEU A 195 -1.49 17.11 6.06
N VAL A 196 -1.39 16.43 7.21
CA VAL A 196 -2.56 16.09 8.02
C VAL A 196 -3.19 17.35 8.61
N GLU A 197 -2.38 18.29 9.09
CA GLU A 197 -2.88 19.56 9.64
C GLU A 197 -3.55 20.44 8.58
N LYS A 198 -3.07 20.39 7.33
CA LYS A 198 -3.70 21.06 6.18
C LYS A 198 -4.94 20.34 5.62
N SER A 199 -5.27 19.16 6.12
CA SER A 199 -6.44 18.41 5.65
C SER A 199 -7.77 18.98 6.16
N PHE A 200 -8.85 18.57 5.51
CA PHE A 200 -10.23 18.88 5.91
C PHE A 200 -10.76 17.99 7.06
N LEU A 201 -9.92 17.14 7.65
CA LEU A 201 -10.33 16.33 8.80
C LEU A 201 -10.63 17.23 10.01
N PRO A 202 -11.65 16.89 10.83
CA PRO A 202 -11.83 17.51 12.14
C PRO A 202 -10.58 17.34 13.01
N ASN A 203 -10.31 18.31 13.89
CA ASN A 203 -9.11 18.32 14.75
C ASN A 203 -8.96 17.03 15.58
N GLN A 204 -10.07 16.43 16.01
CA GLN A 204 -10.05 15.15 16.71
C GLN A 204 -9.53 14.00 15.82
N LEU A 205 -10.01 13.93 14.57
CA LEU A 205 -9.57 12.91 13.62
C LEU A 205 -8.13 13.15 13.16
N LYS A 206 -7.67 14.40 13.05
CA LYS A 206 -6.25 14.72 12.79
C LYS A 206 -5.34 14.14 13.88
N LYS A 207 -5.68 14.38 15.14
CA LYS A 207 -4.95 13.82 16.29
C LYS A 207 -4.93 12.29 16.28
N GLN A 208 -6.07 11.65 16.03
CA GLN A 208 -6.15 10.19 15.94
C GLN A 208 -5.34 9.63 14.77
N TYR A 209 -5.41 10.27 13.59
CA TYR A 209 -4.65 9.88 12.41
C TYR A 209 -3.15 9.90 12.69
N LEU A 210 -2.65 10.98 13.29
CA LEU A 210 -1.24 11.13 13.67
C LEU A 210 -0.84 10.14 14.76
N LEU A 211 -1.70 9.88 15.73
CA LEU A 211 -1.44 8.86 16.76
C LEU A 211 -1.28 7.47 16.13
N HIS A 212 -2.18 7.05 15.24
CA HIS A 212 -2.10 5.76 14.55
C HIS A 212 -0.80 5.64 13.74
N TYR A 213 -0.46 6.70 13.00
CA TYR A 213 0.78 6.76 12.23
C TYR A 213 2.02 6.66 13.13
N GLN A 214 2.06 7.43 14.23
CA GLN A 214 3.20 7.43 15.15
C GLN A 214 3.36 6.08 15.86
N MET A 215 2.27 5.44 16.27
CA MET A 215 2.29 4.10 16.85
C MET A 215 2.91 3.09 15.89
N ARG A 216 2.45 3.04 14.63
CA ARG A 216 3.01 2.14 13.60
C ARG A 216 4.49 2.45 13.32
N LYS A 217 4.88 3.71 13.35
CA LYS A 217 6.26 4.12 13.12
C LYS A 217 7.18 3.72 14.27
N ASP A 218 6.89 4.18 15.48
CA ASP A 218 7.81 4.12 16.63
C ASP A 218 7.81 2.75 17.32
N SER A 219 6.64 2.15 17.45
CA SER A 219 6.47 0.91 18.21
C SER A 219 6.66 -0.34 17.36
N TYR A 220 6.72 -0.20 16.03
CA TYR A 220 6.82 -1.32 15.11
C TYR A 220 7.92 -1.11 14.06
N LEU A 221 7.73 -0.17 13.13
CA LEU A 221 8.61 -0.09 11.95
C LEU A 221 10.05 0.27 12.34
N SER A 222 10.26 1.25 13.23
CA SER A 222 11.61 1.63 13.67
C SER A 222 12.30 0.59 14.55
N VAL A 223 11.53 -0.35 15.12
CA VAL A 223 12.08 -1.39 15.98
C VAL A 223 12.90 -2.36 15.13
N GLY A 224 14.18 -2.51 15.44
CA GLY A 224 15.07 -3.45 14.74
C GLY A 224 15.67 -2.95 13.43
N ILE A 225 15.35 -1.72 13.01
CA ILE A 225 16.18 -0.97 12.05
C ILE A 225 17.35 -0.41 12.86
N LEU A 226 18.40 -1.21 13.09
CA LEU A 226 19.62 -0.75 13.75
C LEU A 226 20.12 0.53 13.04
N THR A 227 20.29 1.61 13.82
CA THR A 227 21.04 2.81 13.41
C THR A 227 22.49 2.47 13.16
#